data_AF-A0A936XR84-F1
#
_entry.id   AF-A0A936XR84-F1
#
_cell.length_a   1.000
_cell.length_b   1.000
_cell.length_c   1.000
_cell.angle_alpha   90.00
_cell.angle_beta   90.00
_cell.angle_gamma   90.00
#
_symmetry.space_group_name_H-M   'P 1'
#
loop_
_entity.id
_entity.type
_entity.pdbx_description
1 polymer ?
#
loop_
_entity_poly.entity_id
_entity_poly.type
_entity_poly.pdbx_seq_one_letter_code
_entity_poly.pdbx_strand_id
1 'polypeptide(L)' 'MVLAEGFSLAPGVKIEDLRRACGKPPRCAIEDGLIAIVTGMDEVYPQLPHFALDDIAGVAGFLLEHAAR' A
#
# COMPACT_ATOMS: atom_id res chain seq x y z
N MET A 1 -13.02 11.41 -2.33
CA MET A 1 -11.69 10.76 -2.27
C MET A 1 -10.86 11.19 -3.48
N VAL A 2 -9.55 11.41 -3.30
CA VAL A 2 -8.59 11.66 -4.39
C VAL A 2 -7.47 10.62 -4.25
N LEU A 3 -7.11 9.97 -5.36
CA LEU A 3 -5.95 9.06 -5.42
C LEU A 3 -4.81 9.77 -6.15
N ALA A 4 -3.60 9.66 -5.60
CA ALA A 4 -2.40 10.28 -6.16
C ALA A 4 -1.29 9.23 -6.30
N GLU A 5 -0.62 9.21 -7.45
CA GLU A 5 0.45 8.29 -7.77
C GLU A 5 1.81 9.00 -7.72
N GLY A 6 2.83 8.35 -7.13
CA GLY A 6 4.22 8.82 -7.19
C GLY A 6 4.65 9.84 -6.13
N PHE A 7 3.72 10.43 -5.37
CA PHE A 7 4.00 11.42 -4.31
C PHE A 7 4.50 10.77 -2.99
N SER A 8 5.54 9.94 -3.07
CA SER A 8 6.02 9.13 -1.93
C SER A 8 6.48 9.99 -0.75
N LEU A 9 7.01 11.19 -0.98
CA LEU A 9 7.48 12.11 0.07
C LEU A 9 6.40 13.07 0.60
N ALA A 10 5.21 13.12 -0.03
CA ALA A 10 4.13 13.98 0.45
C ALA A 10 3.54 13.42 1.74
N PRO A 11 3.05 14.26 2.67
CA PRO A 11 2.35 13.77 3.86
C PRO A 11 1.02 13.11 3.48
N GLY A 12 0.52 12.23 4.34
CA GLY A 12 -0.79 11.58 4.20
C GLY A 12 -0.70 10.06 4.14
N VAL A 13 -1.86 9.41 4.10
CA VAL A 13 -1.97 7.96 4.05
C VAL A 13 -1.54 7.41 2.69
N LYS A 14 -0.88 6.25 2.69
CA LYS A 14 -0.29 5.63 1.51
C LYS A 14 -0.61 4.14 1.48
N ILE A 15 -0.80 3.63 0.28
CA ILE A 15 -0.59 2.21 -0.02
C ILE A 15 0.60 2.11 -0.97
N GLU A 16 1.34 1.01 -0.91
CA GLU A 16 2.47 0.79 -1.80
C GLU A 16 2.36 -0.54 -2.52
N ASP A 17 2.55 -0.50 -3.84
CA ASP A 17 2.67 -1.68 -4.68
C ASP A 17 4.14 -2.08 -4.76
N LEU A 18 4.44 -3.29 -4.30
CA LEU A 18 5.80 -3.84 -4.30
C LEU A 18 5.85 -5.16 -5.06
N ARG A 19 6.80 -5.27 -5.99
CA ARG A 19 7.03 -6.48 -6.79
C ARG A 19 8.44 -7.01 -6.55
N ARG A 20 8.55 -8.29 -6.16
CA ARG A 20 9.84 -8.99 -5.99
C ARG A 20 10.75 -8.84 -7.20
N ALA A 21 10.18 -8.91 -8.41
CA ALA A 21 10.92 -8.79 -9.67
C ALA A 21 11.63 -7.43 -9.84
N CYS A 22 11.19 -6.38 -9.16
CA CYS A 22 11.84 -5.07 -9.22
C CYS A 22 13.10 -4.98 -8.33
N GLY A 23 13.32 -5.93 -7.40
CA GLY A 23 14.52 -6.00 -6.58
C GLY A 23 14.78 -4.77 -5.70
N LYS A 24 13.72 -4.05 -5.31
CA LYS A 24 13.80 -2.84 -4.48
C LYS A 24 13.14 -3.07 -3.13
N PRO A 25 13.62 -2.42 -2.06
CA PRO A 25 12.87 -2.35 -0.81
C PRO A 25 11.61 -1.49 -0.99
N PRO A 26 10.63 -1.58 -0.06
CA PRO A 26 9.57 -0.59 0.05
C PRO A 26 10.14 0.83 0.11
N ARG A 27 9.46 1.77 -0.53
CA ARG A 27 9.82 3.18 -0.55
C ARG A 27 9.26 3.93 0.65
N CYS A 28 8.06 3.57 1.11
CA CYS A 28 7.38 4.22 2.23
C CYS A 28 7.51 3.34 3.48
N ALA A 29 7.75 3.98 4.62
CA ALA A 29 7.67 3.33 5.93
C ALA A 29 6.30 3.56 6.59
N ILE A 30 6.03 2.85 7.69
CA ILE A 30 4.79 3.00 8.45
C ILE A 30 4.68 4.42 9.03
N GLU A 31 5.80 4.95 9.51
CA GLU A 31 5.96 6.32 9.99
C GLU A 31 5.69 7.39 8.90
N ASP A 32 5.77 7.04 7.61
CA ASP A 32 5.39 7.91 6.49
C ASP A 32 3.89 7.85 6.16
N GLY A 33 3.10 7.08 6.92
CA GLY A 33 1.67 6.88 6.70
C GLY A 33 1.32 5.69 5.82
N LEU A 34 2.21 4.70 5.66
CA LEU A 34 1.88 3.45 4.95
C LEU A 34 0.86 2.63 5.74
N ILE A 35 -0.33 2.43 5.16
CA ILE A 35 -1.47 1.76 5.83
C ILE A 35 -1.81 0.37 5.26
N ALA A 36 -1.27 0.01 4.10
CA ALA A 36 -1.39 -1.32 3.49
C ALA A 36 -0.31 -1.51 2.43
N ILE A 37 -0.04 -2.75 2.06
CA ILE A 37 0.90 -3.11 1.00
C ILE A 37 0.27 -4.08 0.00
N VAL A 38 0.51 -3.85 -1.29
CA VAL A 38 0.10 -4.74 -2.37
C VAL A 38 1.34 -5.47 -2.85
N THR A 39 1.50 -6.73 -2.43
CA THR A 39 2.71 -7.52 -2.68
C THR A 39 2.42 -9.01 -2.55
N GLY A 40 3.21 -9.84 -3.23
CA GLY A 40 3.27 -11.29 -3.00
C GLY A 40 4.41 -11.71 -2.05
N MET A 41 4.87 -10.79 -1.20
CA MET A 41 6.01 -10.97 -0.29
C MET A 41 5.54 -10.80 1.16
N ASP A 42 5.13 -11.89 1.78
CA ASP A 42 4.58 -11.90 3.15
C ASP A 42 5.56 -11.34 4.20
N GLU A 43 6.87 -11.37 3.92
CA GLU A 43 7.90 -10.87 4.82
C GLU A 43 7.93 -9.33 4.95
N VAL A 44 7.29 -8.60 4.03
CA VAL A 44 7.36 -7.14 3.98
C VAL A 44 6.26 -6.51 4.81
N TYR A 45 6.62 -5.81 5.88
CA TYR A 45 5.67 -5.19 6.81
C TYR A 45 4.53 -6.15 7.22
N PRO A 46 4.83 -7.28 7.88
CA PRO A 46 3.83 -8.30 8.24
C PRO A 46 2.72 -7.78 9.18
N GLN A 47 2.91 -6.60 9.77
CA GLN A 47 1.92 -5.93 10.60
C GLN A 47 0.85 -5.14 9.82
N LEU A 48 1.04 -4.94 8.52
CA LEU A 48 0.08 -4.22 7.67
C LEU A 48 -0.89 -5.18 6.99
N PRO A 49 -2.07 -4.72 6.54
CA PRO A 49 -2.88 -5.46 5.57
C PRO A 49 -2.10 -5.72 4.27
N HIS A 50 -2.14 -6.96 3.80
CA HIS A 50 -1.53 -7.41 2.54
C HIS A 50 -2.59 -7.71 1.51
N PHE A 51 -2.35 -7.29 0.28
CA PHE A 51 -3.17 -7.62 -0.88
C PHE A 51 -2.30 -8.23 -1.97
N ALA A 52 -2.82 -9.25 -2.66
CA ALA A 52 -2.17 -9.77 -3.86
C ALA A 52 -2.21 -8.70 -4.98
N LEU A 53 -1.25 -8.75 -5.91
CA LEU A 53 -1.14 -7.77 -7.01
C LEU A 53 -2.38 -7.74 -7.93
N ASP A 54 -3.17 -8.80 -7.93
CA ASP A 54 -4.41 -8.96 -8.69
C ASP A 54 -5.68 -8.81 -7.83
N ASP A 55 -5.56 -8.56 -6.52
CA ASP A 55 -6.70 -8.36 -5.62
C ASP A 55 -7.27 -6.92 -5.72
N ILE A 56 -7.78 -6.59 -6.89
CA ILE A 56 -8.34 -5.27 -7.21
C ILE A 56 -9.54 -4.96 -6.31
N ALA A 57 -10.40 -5.96 -6.09
CA ALA A 57 -11.61 -5.79 -5.29
C ALA A 57 -11.29 -5.58 -3.80
N GLY A 58 -10.33 -6.32 -3.25
CA GLY A 58 -9.87 -6.14 -1.88
C GLY A 58 -9.27 -4.76 -1.64
N VAL A 59 -8.37 -4.31 -2.52
CA VAL A 59 -7.77 -2.97 -2.43
C VAL A 59 -8.85 -1.88 -2.54
N ALA A 60 -9.76 -1.98 -3.51
CA ALA A 60 -10.83 -1.00 -3.68
C ALA A 60 -11.76 -0.94 -2.45
N GLY A 61 -12.13 -2.11 -1.91
CA GLY A 61 -12.95 -2.21 -0.69
C GLY A 61 -12.27 -1.54 0.50
N PHE A 62 -10.99 -1.86 0.74
CA PHE A 62 -10.19 -1.26 1.79
C PHE A 62 -10.11 0.28 1.68
N LEU A 63 -9.87 0.81 0.47
CA LEU A 63 -9.79 2.25 0.23
C LEU A 63 -11.14 2.95 0.49
N LEU A 64 -12.25 2.33 0.07
CA LEU A 64 -13.59 2.88 0.29
C LEU A 64 -13.97 2.88 1.79
N GLU A 65 -13.67 1.81 2.51
CA GLU A 65 -13.87 1.74 3.95
C GLU A 65 -13.03 2.77 4.71
N HIS A 66 -11.77 2.96 4.29
CA HIS A 66 -10.88 3.96 4.89
C HIS A 66 -11.36 5.38 4.62
N ALA A 67 -11.84 5.68 3.41
CA ALA A 67 -12.34 7.01 3.03
C ALA A 67 -13.69 7.37 3.65
N ALA A 68 -14.43 6.38 4.16
CA ALA A 68 -15.71 6.59 4.83
C ALA A 68 -15.57 6.91 6.34
N ARG A 69 -14.35 6.82 6.88
CA ARG A 69 -14.02 7.21 8.26
C ARG A 69 -13.62 8.68 8.34
#